data_AF-A0A8H8IWQ0-F1
#
_entry.id   AF-A0A8H8IWQ0-F1
#
_cell.length_a   1.000
_cell.length_b   1.000
_cell.length_c   1.000
_cell.angle_alpha   90.00
_cell.angle_beta   90.00
_cell.angle_gamma   90.00
#
_symmetry.space_group_name_H-M   'P 1'
#
loop_
_entity.id
_entity.type
_entity.pdbx_description
1 polymer ?
#
loop_
_entity_poly.entity_id
_entity_poly.type
_entity_poly.pdbx_seq_one_letter_code
_entity_poly.pdbx_strand_id
1 'polypeptide(L)'
;MALCGAKSNDARVGRALKKFIKILDRIKHGRISDAFLVIPMGLAGIAAHEKRDREIIRQRMRSVCEWLRSGTYVGEAAGIMKEVPATVDVQARSAVWSDLRFAFFKVAGIA
;
A
#
# COMPACT_ATOMS: atom_id res chain seq x y z
N MET A 1 -8.27 -10.01 -7.92
CA MET A 1 -7.64 -11.24 -7.40
C MET A 1 -6.74 -10.92 -6.21
N ALA A 2 -7.34 -10.47 -5.13
CA ALA A 2 -6.75 -10.39 -3.79
C ALA A 2 -7.93 -10.42 -2.80
N LEU A 3 -7.76 -10.98 -1.60
CA LEU A 3 -8.76 -11.00 -0.52
C LEU A 3 -10.17 -11.52 -0.93
N CYS A 4 -10.23 -12.73 -1.50
CA CYS A 4 -11.48 -13.43 -1.80
C CYS A 4 -12.50 -12.65 -2.67
N GLY A 5 -12.02 -11.73 -3.51
CA GLY A 5 -12.88 -10.94 -4.41
C GLY A 5 -13.61 -9.77 -3.75
N ALA A 6 -13.39 -9.51 -2.46
CA ALA A 6 -13.86 -8.28 -1.82
C ALA A 6 -13.28 -7.06 -2.54
N LYS A 7 -13.98 -5.93 -2.63
CA LYS A 7 -13.42 -4.67 -3.16
C LYS A 7 -12.62 -3.95 -2.06
N SER A 8 -11.73 -3.01 -2.39
CA SER A 8 -10.98 -2.30 -1.34
C SER A 8 -11.88 -1.39 -0.47
N ASN A 9 -13.02 -0.94 -1.02
CA ASN A 9 -14.04 -0.20 -0.29
C ASN A 9 -15.05 -1.11 0.46
N ASP A 10 -14.84 -2.43 0.46
CA ASP A 10 -15.65 -3.36 1.27
C ASP A 10 -15.48 -3.01 2.76
N ALA A 11 -16.60 -2.95 3.49
CA ALA A 11 -16.58 -2.59 4.91
C ALA A 11 -15.68 -3.50 5.76
N ARG A 12 -15.49 -4.76 5.36
CA ARG A 12 -14.56 -5.69 6.02
C ARG A 12 -13.11 -5.26 5.83
N VAL A 13 -12.75 -4.82 4.62
CA VAL A 13 -11.42 -4.29 4.30
C VAL A 13 -11.17 -3.00 5.06
N GLY A 14 -12.13 -2.07 5.08
CA GLY A 14 -12.03 -0.84 5.87
C GLY A 14 -11.82 -1.09 7.37
N ARG A 15 -12.54 -2.05 7.96
CA ARG A 15 -12.33 -2.45 9.36
C ARG A 15 -10.96 -3.07 9.61
N ALA A 16 -10.49 -3.93 8.72
CA ALA A 16 -9.17 -4.54 8.81
C ALA A 16 -8.06 -3.49 8.70
N LEU A 17 -8.18 -2.58 7.72
CA LEU A 17 -7.27 -1.44 7.54
C LEU A 17 -7.19 -0.58 8.80
N LYS A 18 -8.33 -0.16 9.36
CA LYS A 18 -8.35 0.68 10.56
C LYS A 18 -7.66 0.02 11.76
N LYS A 19 -7.87 -1.28 11.95
CA LYS A 19 -7.18 -2.06 12.99
C LYS A 19 -5.67 -2.13 12.72
N PHE A 20 -5.29 -2.36 11.46
CA PHE A 20 -3.90 -2.44 11.05
C PHE A 20 -3.16 -1.11 11.22
N ILE A 21 -3.75 0.01 10.79
CA ILE A 21 -3.20 1.36 11.02
C ILE A 21 -3.01 1.63 12.52
N LYS A 22 -3.99 1.28 13.36
CA LYS A 22 -3.88 1.44 14.81
C LYS A 22 -2.73 0.62 15.40
N ILE A 23 -2.45 -0.57 14.86
CA ILE A 23 -1.28 -1.38 15.27
C ILE A 23 0.00 -0.70 14.81
N LEU A 24 0.09 -0.30 13.54
CA LEU A 24 1.24 0.42 12.99
C LEU A 24 1.52 1.75 13.70
N ASP A 25 0.52 2.43 14.24
CA ASP A 25 0.73 3.67 14.98
C ASP A 25 1.31 3.42 16.39
N ARG A 26 1.04 2.24 16.97
CA ARG A 26 1.37 1.91 18.37
C ARG A 26 2.63 1.09 18.56
N ILE A 27 2.99 0.23 17.61
CA ILE A 27 4.20 -0.59 17.74
C ILE A 27 5.45 0.30 17.63
N LYS A 28 6.57 -0.11 18.22
CA LYS A 28 7.83 0.63 18.07
C LYS A 28 8.23 0.71 16.59
N HIS A 29 8.74 1.85 16.16
CA HIS A 29 9.35 2.03 14.85
C HIS A 29 10.68 1.30 14.79
N GLY A 30 10.93 0.55 13.72
CA GLY A 30 12.14 -0.24 13.64
C GLY A 30 12.25 -1.05 12.36
N ARG A 31 13.44 -1.09 11.79
CA ARG A 31 13.73 -1.78 10.53
C ARG A 31 13.24 -3.23 10.51
N ILE A 32 13.51 -4.00 11.57
CA ILE A 32 13.15 -5.43 11.62
C ILE A 32 11.63 -5.59 11.66
N SER A 33 10.94 -4.91 12.58
CA SER A 33 9.48 -4.97 12.68
C SER A 33 8.78 -4.49 11.40
N ASP A 34 9.33 -3.45 10.77
CA ASP A 34 8.76 -2.88 9.55
C ASP A 34 9.03 -3.77 8.33
N ALA A 35 10.19 -4.44 8.26
CA ALA A 35 10.51 -5.41 7.22
C ALA A 35 9.52 -6.60 7.19
N PHE A 36 9.15 -7.14 8.35
CA PHE A 36 8.14 -8.21 8.44
C PHE A 36 6.73 -7.75 8.02
N LEU A 37 6.49 -6.44 8.02
CA LEU A 37 5.18 -5.86 7.72
C LEU A 37 5.10 -5.24 6.32
N VAL A 38 6.15 -5.33 5.49
CA VAL A 38 6.19 -4.74 4.14
C VAL A 38 5.01 -5.19 3.28
N ILE A 39 4.72 -6.50 3.23
CA ILE A 39 3.60 -7.03 2.42
C ILE A 39 2.24 -6.56 2.96
N PRO A 40 1.93 -6.71 4.28
CA PRO A 40 0.72 -6.13 4.87
C PRO A 40 0.56 -4.63 4.63
N MET A 41 1.64 -3.86 4.76
CA MET A 41 1.66 -2.42 4.49
C MET A 41 1.38 -2.11 3.01
N GLY A 42 1.89 -2.94 2.09
CA GLY A 42 1.61 -2.83 0.66
C GLY A 42 0.11 -2.91 0.36
N LEU A 43 -0.54 -3.94 0.89
CA LEU A 43 -1.98 -4.15 0.75
C LEU A 43 -2.79 -3.04 1.44
N ALA A 44 -2.37 -2.62 2.63
CA ALA A 44 -3.01 -1.54 3.37
C ALA A 44 -2.90 -0.20 2.64
N GLY A 45 -1.76 0.11 2.01
CA GLY A 45 -1.56 1.36 1.28
C GLY A 45 -2.47 1.50 0.07
N ILE A 46 -2.76 0.38 -0.60
CA ILE A 46 -3.73 0.31 -1.71
C ILE A 46 -5.16 0.52 -1.20
N ALA A 47 -5.50 -0.06 -0.06
CA ALA A 47 -6.83 0.07 0.55
C ALA A 47 -7.04 1.41 1.27
N ALA A 48 -5.98 2.15 1.59
CA ALA A 48 -6.04 3.41 2.30
C ALA A 48 -6.63 4.52 1.42
N HIS A 49 -7.79 5.04 1.83
CA HIS A 49 -8.45 6.18 1.21
C HIS A 49 -8.07 7.50 1.88
N GLU A 50 -7.72 7.48 3.17
CA GLU A 50 -7.32 8.67 3.91
C GLU A 50 -5.84 8.99 3.70
N LYS A 51 -5.52 10.26 3.41
CA LYS A 51 -4.12 10.73 3.26
C LYS A 51 -3.27 10.46 4.51
N ARG A 52 -3.88 10.54 5.69
CA ARG A 52 -3.22 10.24 6.97
C ARG A 52 -2.75 8.79 7.04
N ASP A 53 -3.64 7.85 6.73
CA ASP A 53 -3.32 6.41 6.75
C ASP A 53 -2.23 6.07 5.74
N ARG A 54 -2.29 6.68 4.54
CA ARG A 54 -1.24 6.57 3.51
C ARG A 54 0.11 7.07 4.02
N GLU A 55 0.15 8.20 4.73
CA GLU A 55 1.41 8.75 5.24
C GLU A 55 2.00 7.91 6.38
N ILE A 56 1.18 7.36 7.28
CA ILE A 56 1.65 6.42 8.32
C ILE A 56 2.36 5.23 7.67
N ILE A 57 1.73 4.61 6.68
CA ILE A 57 2.31 3.48 5.94
C ILE A 57 3.61 3.90 5.23
N ARG A 58 3.62 5.07 4.59
CA ARG A 58 4.80 5.58 3.87
C ARG A 58 5.98 5.86 4.81
N GLN A 59 5.71 6.41 5.99
CA GLN A 59 6.74 6.66 7.00
C GLN A 59 7.34 5.35 7.52
N ARG A 60 6.49 4.36 7.83
CA ARG A 60 6.94 3.02 8.21
C ARG A 60 7.83 2.39 7.16
N MET A 61 7.43 2.49 5.91
CA MET A 61 8.17 1.85 4.82
C MET A 61 9.54 2.47 4.54
N ARG A 62 9.71 3.77 4.83
CA ARG A 62 11.02 4.43 4.73
C ARG A 62 12.07 3.87 5.70
N SER A 63 11.65 3.22 6.80
CA SER A 63 12.59 2.61 7.75
C SER A 63 13.24 1.33 7.20
N VAL A 64 12.69 0.77 6.12
CA VAL A 64 13.21 -0.40 5.42
C VAL A 64 14.04 0.09 4.24
N CYS A 65 15.38 0.06 4.32
CA CYS A 65 16.25 0.61 3.28
C CYS A 65 15.98 0.06 1.87
N GLU A 66 15.48 -1.17 1.76
CA GLU A 66 15.10 -1.78 0.47
C GLU A 66 13.94 -1.03 -0.22
N TRP A 67 13.17 -0.23 0.52
CA TRP A 67 12.09 0.63 0.01
C TRP A 67 12.54 1.70 -0.95
N LEU A 68 13.75 2.22 -0.75
CA LEU A 68 14.30 3.32 -1.54
C LEU A 68 15.14 2.82 -2.71
N ARG A 69 15.37 1.50 -2.82
CA ARG A 69 16.23 0.92 -3.84
C ARG A 69 15.43 0.42 -5.03
N SER A 70 15.50 1.15 -6.14
CA SER A 70 14.93 0.73 -7.43
C SER A 70 15.52 -0.60 -7.90
N GLY A 71 14.75 -1.36 -8.69
CA GLY A 71 15.16 -2.68 -9.16
C GLY A 71 15.08 -3.78 -8.09
N THR A 72 14.55 -3.48 -6.90
CA THR A 72 14.18 -4.49 -5.91
C THR A 72 12.68 -4.66 -5.83
N TYR A 73 12.20 -5.84 -5.46
CA TYR A 73 10.78 -6.10 -5.24
C TYR A 73 10.11 -5.03 -4.35
N VAL A 74 10.79 -4.62 -3.28
CA VAL A 74 10.28 -3.64 -2.31
C VAL A 74 10.27 -2.22 -2.90
N GLY A 75 11.29 -1.84 -3.67
CA GLY A 75 11.33 -0.55 -4.38
C GLY A 75 10.27 -0.44 -5.49
N GLU A 76 10.04 -1.51 -6.25
CA GLU A 76 8.97 -1.55 -7.26
C GLU A 76 7.58 -1.49 -6.60
N ALA A 77 7.39 -2.20 -5.49
CA ALA A 77 6.17 -2.11 -4.68
C ALA A 77 5.91 -0.67 -4.18
N ALA A 78 6.98 0.10 -3.93
CA ALA A 78 6.87 1.52 -3.59
C ALA A 78 6.35 2.38 -4.73
N GLY A 79 6.76 2.09 -5.97
CA GLY A 79 6.21 2.72 -7.16
C GLY A 79 4.72 2.44 -7.30
N ILE A 80 4.33 1.17 -7.16
CA ILE A 80 2.93 0.75 -7.31
C ILE A 80 2.01 1.44 -6.30
N MET A 81 2.45 1.56 -5.04
CA MET A 81 1.65 2.26 -4.03
C MET A 81 1.58 3.77 -4.18
N LYS A 82 2.45 4.40 -4.96
CA LYS A 82 2.29 5.81 -5.33
C LYS A 82 1.33 5.94 -6.51
N GLU A 83 1.43 5.03 -7.47
CA GLU A 83 0.67 5.07 -8.72
C GLU A 83 -0.83 4.83 -8.52
N VAL A 84 -1.21 3.87 -7.66
CA VAL A 84 -2.64 3.57 -7.41
C VAL A 84 -3.38 4.79 -6.84
N PRO A 85 -2.94 5.41 -5.72
CA PRO A 85 -3.47 6.69 -5.24
C PRO A 85 -3.53 7.78 -6.31
N ALA A 86 -2.45 8.00 -7.06
CA ALA A 86 -2.40 9.06 -8.07
C ALA A 86 -3.48 8.87 -9.14
N THR A 87 -3.69 7.62 -9.59
CA THR A 87 -4.69 7.28 -10.59
C THR A 87 -6.12 7.49 -10.07
N VAL A 88 -6.40 7.02 -8.86
CA VAL A 88 -7.77 7.00 -8.32
C VAL A 88 -8.21 8.37 -7.80
N ASP A 89 -7.26 9.18 -7.31
CA ASP A 89 -7.51 10.56 -6.89
C ASP A 89 -7.85 11.42 -8.13
N VAL A 90 -7.18 11.23 -9.27
CA VAL A 90 -7.51 11.91 -10.55
C VAL A 90 -8.88 11.47 -11.07
N GLN A 91 -9.23 10.19 -10.92
CA GLN A 91 -10.51 9.64 -11.39
C GLN A 91 -11.66 9.84 -10.40
N ALA A 92 -11.43 10.53 -9.27
CA ALA A 92 -12.42 10.80 -8.22
C ALA A 92 -13.21 9.55 -7.76
N ARG A 93 -12.54 8.39 -7.70
CA ARG A 93 -13.18 7.12 -7.31
C ARG A 93 -12.34 6.36 -6.28
N SER A 94 -12.96 5.40 -5.62
CA SER A 94 -12.22 4.45 -4.79
C SER A 94 -11.31 3.57 -5.66
N ALA A 95 -10.15 3.22 -5.12
CA ALA A 95 -9.32 2.16 -5.68
C ALA A 95 -10.12 0.86 -5.81
N VAL A 96 -9.73 0.05 -6.78
CA VAL A 96 -10.16 -1.34 -6.95
C VAL A 96 -8.93 -2.19 -7.23
N TRP A 97 -9.03 -3.50 -7.05
CA TRP A 97 -7.86 -4.38 -7.21
C TRP A 97 -7.31 -4.46 -8.62
N SER A 98 -8.09 -4.06 -9.64
CA SER A 98 -7.54 -3.91 -10.99
C SER A 98 -6.54 -2.76 -11.08
N ASP A 99 -6.66 -1.72 -10.25
CA ASP A 99 -5.72 -0.59 -10.23
C ASP A 99 -4.33 -1.05 -9.80
N LEU A 100 -4.27 -2.01 -8.86
CA LEU A 100 -3.01 -2.66 -8.49
C LEU A 100 -2.35 -3.34 -9.69
N ARG A 101 -3.15 -4.03 -10.52
CA ARG A 101 -2.65 -4.70 -11.73
C ARG A 101 -2.14 -3.69 -12.77
N PHE A 102 -2.87 -2.59 -12.97
CA PHE A 102 -2.44 -1.53 -13.90
C PHE A 102 -1.17 -0.83 -13.40
N ALA A 103 -1.11 -0.48 -12.12
CA ALA A 103 0.06 0.12 -11.51
C ALA A 103 1.28 -0.81 -11.60
N PHE A 104 1.09 -2.12 -11.40
CA PHE A 104 2.15 -3.11 -11.57
C PHE A 104 2.70 -3.10 -13.00
N PHE A 105 1.84 -3.18 -14.03
CA PHE A 105 2.30 -3.17 -15.42
C PHE A 105 3.02 -1.87 -15.79
N LYS A 106 2.51 -0.72 -15.32
CA LYS A 106 3.13 0.58 -15.57
C LYS A 106 4.52 0.68 -14.92
N VAL A 107 4.65 0.28 -13.66
CA VAL A 107 5.91 0.32 -12.93
C VAL A 107 6.93 -0.67 -13.52
N ALA A 108 6.46 -1.84 -13.98
CA ALA A 108 7.30 -2.83 -14.65
C ALA A 108 7.70 -2.44 -16.09
N GLY A 109 7.19 -1.33 -16.65
CA GLY A 109 7.48 -0.92 -18.02
C GLY A 109 6.84 -1.81 -19.09
N ILE A 110 5.76 -2.52 -18.75
CA ILE A 110 5.04 -3.46 -19.63
C ILE A 110 3.81 -2.78 -20.28
N ALA A 111 3.45 -1.57 -19.84
CA ALA A 111 2.28 -0.81 -20.30
C ALA A 111 2.68 0.46 -21.06
#